data_AF-A0A0V0YUW7-F1
#
_entry.id   AF-A0A0V0YUW7-F1
#
_cell.length_a   1.000
_cell.length_b   1.000
_cell.length_c   1.000
_cell.angle_alpha   90.00
_cell.angle_beta   90.00
_cell.angle_gamma   90.00
#
_symmetry.space_group_name_H-M   'P 1'
#
loop_
_entity.id
_entity.type
_entity.pdbx_description
1 polymer ?
#
loop_
_entity_poly.entity_id
_entity_poly.type
_entity_poly.pdbx_seq_one_letter_code
_entity_poly.pdbx_strand_id
1 'polypeptide(L)' 'MDITHVRGRPYLTLIDCGPSRFAVWQRLRVHCSANVTEQLEAVFYERGPRKSC' A
#
# COMPACT_ATOMS: atom_id res chain seq x y z
N MET A 1 2.18 7.11 -1.50
CA MET A 1 1.07 6.14 -1.65
C MET A 1 0.20 6.60 -2.79
N ASP A 2 -0.33 5.69 -3.60
CA ASP A 2 -1.23 6.04 -4.69
C ASP A 2 -2.11 4.85 -5.10
N ILE A 3 -3.21 5.10 -5.82
CA ILE A 3 -4.01 4.06 -6.48
C ILE A 3 -3.65 4.00 -7.96
N THR A 4 -2.87 2.98 -8.32
CA THR A 4 -2.43 2.77 -9.71
C THR A 4 -3.36 1.80 -10.43
N HIS A 5 -3.83 2.17 -11.63
CA HIS A 5 -4.67 1.32 -12.46
C HIS A 5 -3.83 0.57 -13.49
N VAL A 6 -3.77 -0.76 -13.39
CA VAL A 6 -3.07 -1.61 -14.35
C VAL A 6 -4.09 -2.51 -15.04
N ARG A 7 -4.26 -2.33 -16.36
CA ARG A 7 -5.23 -3.09 -17.18
C ARG A 7 -6.66 -3.05 -16.58
N GLY A 8 -7.09 -1.87 -16.15
CA GLY A 8 -8.41 -1.64 -15.55
C GLY A 8 -8.59 -2.20 -14.13
N ARG A 9 -7.52 -2.68 -13.48
CA ARG A 9 -7.55 -3.20 -12.11
C ARG A 9 -6.84 -2.19 -11.18
N PRO A 10 -7.50 -1.74 -10.10
CA PRO A 10 -6.90 -0.82 -9.14
C PRO A 10 -5.94 -1.56 -8.18
N TYR A 11 -4.79 -0.95 -7.94
CA TYR A 11 -3.79 -1.40 -6.97
C TYR A 11 -3.45 -0.28 -6.01
N LEU A 12 -3.45 -0.57 -4.71
CA LEU A 12 -2.78 0.25 -3.72
C LEU A 12 -1.27 0.08 -3.90
N THR A 13 -0.59 1.18 -4.17
CA THR A 13 0.87 1.22 -4.31
C THR A 13 1.50 2.00 -3.17
N LEU A 14 2.49 1.38 -2.52
CA LEU A 14 3.29 1.97 -1.46
C LEU A 14 4.75 1.84 -1.83
N ILE A 15 5.36 2.97 -2.18
CA ILE A 15 6.79 3.06 -2.47
C ILE A 15 7.43 3.81 -1.31
N ASP A 16 8.31 3.15 -0.58
CA ASP A 16 9.18 3.78 0.40
C ASP A 16 10.56 3.99 -0.23
N CYS A 17 10.92 5.24 -0.44
CA CYS A 17 12.24 5.63 -0.92
C CYS A 17 13.25 5.81 0.23
N GLY A 18 12.86 5.48 1.47
CA GLY A 18 13.74 5.52 2.64
C GLY A 18 14.77 4.38 2.66
N PRO A 19 15.56 4.24 3.74
CA PRO A 19 16.62 3.23 3.86
C PRO A 19 16.13 1.79 3.65
N SER A 20 14.88 1.51 4.03
CA SER A 20 14.24 0.20 3.87
C SER A 20 13.92 -0.15 2.42
N ARG A 21 13.89 0.84 1.50
CA ARG A 21 13.66 0.73 0.05
C ARG A 21 12.71 -0.40 -0.34
N PHE A 22 11.41 -0.18 -0.19
CA PHE A 22 10.42 -1.18 -0.56
C PHE A 22 9.34 -0.65 -1.50
N ALA A 23 8.79 -1.58 -2.27
CA ALA A 23 7.58 -1.37 -3.06
C ALA A 23 6.53 -2.42 -2.66
N VAL A 24 5.30 -1.99 -2.39
CA VAL A 24 4.12 -2.85 -2.22
C VAL A 24 3.13 -2.53 -3.31
N TRP A 25 2.59 -3.59 -3.90
CA TRP A 25 1.45 -3.54 -4.80
C TRP A 25 0.39 -4.48 -4.25
N GLN A 26 -0.71 -3.95 -3.74
CA GLN A 26 -1.84 -4.74 -3.27
C GLN A 26 -3.06 -4.45 -4.12
N ARG A 27 -3.67 -5.52 -4.66
CA ARG A 27 -4.84 -5.39 -5.52
C ARG A 27 -6.06 -5.02 -4.69
N LEU A 28 -6.75 -3.96 -5.07
CA LEU A 28 -8.02 -3.59 -4.46
C LEU A 28 -9.15 -4.39 -5.11
N ARG A 29 -9.98 -5.04 -4.28
CA ARG A 29 -11.19 -5.74 -4.74
C ARG A 29 -12.35 -4.78 -4.90
N VAL A 30 -12.45 -3.81 -4.00
CA VAL A 30 -13.47 -2.76 -3.99
C VAL A 30 -12.77 -1.41 -3.86
N HIS A 31 -13.20 -0.43 -4.64
CA HIS A 31 -12.64 0.92 -4.62
C HIS A 31 -13.28 1.77 -3.52
N CYS A 32 -13.16 1.31 -2.27
CA CYS A 32 -13.67 2.01 -1.09
C CYS A 32 -12.57 2.27 -0.05
N SER A 33 -12.75 3.31 0.77
CA SER A 33 -11.79 3.70 1.79
C SER A 33 -11.50 2.59 2.80
N ALA A 34 -12.53 1.83 3.21
CA ALA A 34 -12.36 0.69 4.13
C ALA A 34 -11.39 -0.37 3.58
N ASN A 35 -11.50 -0.72 2.30
CA ASN A 35 -10.60 -1.69 1.67
C ASN A 35 -9.18 -1.11 1.52
N VAL A 36 -9.02 0.19 1.35
CA VAL A 36 -7.68 0.82 1.33
C VAL A 36 -7.05 0.77 2.73
N THR A 37 -7.81 1.09 3.77
CA THR A 37 -7.35 1.06 5.16
C THR A 37 -6.95 -0.35 5.58
N GLU A 38 -7.78 -1.37 5.32
CA GLU A 38 -7.48 -2.77 5.64
C GLU A 38 -6.16 -3.23 4.98
N GLN A 39 -5.95 -2.90 3.71
CA GLN A 39 -4.72 -3.25 2.99
C GLN A 39 -3.50 -2.52 3.55
N LEU A 40 -3.67 -1.26 3.96
CA LEU A 40 -2.59 -0.47 4.55
C LEU A 40 -2.21 -1.00 5.94
N GLU A 41 -3.19 -1.37 6.77
CA GLU A 41 -2.98 -1.98 8.09
C GLU A 41 -2.24 -3.31 7.97
N ALA A 42 -2.59 -4.16 7.01
CA ALA A 42 -1.87 -5.40 6.75
C ALA A 42 -0.39 -5.15 6.43
N VAL A 43 -0.10 -4.15 5.58
CA VAL A 43 1.28 -3.78 5.24
C VAL A 43 2.04 -3.27 6.47
N PHE A 44 1.41 -2.44 7.30
CA PHE A 44 2.05 -1.95 8.53
C PHE A 44 2.24 -3.04 9.59
N TYR A 45 1.33 -4.01 9.67
CA TYR A 45 1.48 -5.16 10.55
C TYR A 45 2.68 -6.01 10.14
N GLU A 46 2.84 -6.28 8.84
CA GLU A 46 3.94 -7.10 8.32
C GLU A 46 5.32 -6.40 8.40
N ARG A 47 5.36 -5.08 8.14
CA ARG A 47 6.63 -4.35 7.95
C ARG A 47 6.98 -3.41 9.11
N GLY A 48 6.07 -3.25 10.05
CA GLY A 48 6.12 -2.22 11.07
C GLY A 48 5.81 -0.82 10.51
N PRO A 49 5.45 0.13 11.38
CA PRO A 49 5.34 1.52 10.99
C PRO A 49 6.72 2.05 10.57
N ARG A 50 6.77 3.05 9.68
CA ARG A 50 8.02 3.80 9.44
C ARG A 50 8.50 4.33 10.80
N LYS A 51 9.72 3.96 11.18
CA LYS A 51 10.40 4.63 12.29
C LYS A 51 10.72 6.05 11.81
N SER A 52 10.12 7.05 12.44
CA SER A 52 10.50 8.45 12.22
C SER A 52 11.97 8.60 12.61
N CYS A 53 12.79 9.08 11.68
CA CYS A 53 14.15 9.52 11.99
C CYS A 53 14.10 10.92 12.59
#